data_AF-A0A8T5QZ46-F1
#
_entry.id   AF-A0A8T5QZ46-F1
#
_cell.length_a   1.000
_cell.length_b   1.000
_cell.length_c   1.000
_cell.angle_alpha   90.00
_cell.angle_beta   90.00
_cell.angle_gamma   90.00
#
_symmetry.space_group_name_H-M   'P 1'
#
loop_
_entity.id
_entity.type
_entity.pdbx_description
1 polymer ?
#
loop_
_entity_poly.entity_id
_entity_poly.type
_entity_poly.pdbx_seq_one_letter_code
_entity_poly.pdbx_strand_id
1 'polypeptide(L)'
;MTELLKTGVDKLISLVNKEGKISLDEAAKRLKYSPVIIKSWVELLEEDGILEMEYVFTIPYIVKSEKIDEEPEIKEEEQKDLFVRRAKVIEEQLGHEESKLEKLKRDLENIEKKINPELKKVIQKLTEQEKEKKKKDKIIQKLSKNQKKYLEKIMELHDQVKKDDKDLHIHRKHLFKENKQIHQKILKESHFHPKSYRSSENILVKESKDVEQLEKKIEHEKKIIDYLIEHKISLKPRILKLKERIKEENEELLKDIGKTKKIIKKYEENKKKIYKEVRIKDVSVSKIFSFMQKRQKVFSFVEHLIKEKEDLKKDVKKLDGYYKKGLLSKIKKIDKRFEKFKKETNALR
;
A
#
# COMPACT_ATOMS: atom_id res chain seq x y z
N MET A 1 47.04 -5.68 24.42
CA MET A 1 46.39 -6.19 25.66
C MET A 1 44.99 -6.62 25.28
N THR A 2 44.70 -7.92 25.32
CA THR A 2 43.37 -8.48 25.02
C THR A 2 42.50 -8.35 26.26
N GLU A 3 41.45 -7.51 26.21
CA GLU A 3 40.42 -7.49 27.25
C GLU A 3 39.69 -8.84 27.26
N LEU A 4 39.91 -9.63 28.31
CA LEU A 4 39.14 -10.85 28.57
C LEU A 4 37.67 -10.47 28.74
N LEU A 5 36.81 -11.02 27.87
CA LEU A 5 35.36 -10.84 27.94
C LEU A 5 34.84 -11.33 29.29
N LYS A 6 34.46 -10.41 30.18
CA LYS A 6 33.89 -10.74 31.50
C LYS A 6 32.40 -11.08 31.37
N THR A 7 32.02 -12.26 31.84
CA THR A 7 30.63 -12.71 31.92
C THR A 7 29.84 -11.97 33.02
N GLY A 8 28.52 -12.17 33.06
CA GLY A 8 27.68 -11.60 34.13
C GLY A 8 28.08 -12.09 35.52
N VAL A 9 28.49 -13.36 35.62
CA VAL A 9 28.95 -14.01 36.86
C VAL A 9 30.28 -13.40 37.33
N ASP A 10 31.24 -13.20 36.43
CA ASP A 10 32.53 -12.55 36.77
C ASP A 10 32.34 -11.13 37.32
N LYS A 11 31.36 -10.41 36.78
CA LYS A 11 31.01 -9.06 37.26
C LYS A 11 30.37 -9.10 38.64
N LEU A 12 29.55 -10.10 38.93
CA LEU A 12 28.99 -10.31 40.27
C LEU A 12 30.09 -10.62 41.30
N ILE A 13 30.98 -11.55 40.99
CA ILE A 13 32.12 -11.89 41.86
C ILE A 13 33.00 -10.65 42.10
N SER A 14 33.32 -9.90 41.04
CA SER A 14 34.09 -8.64 41.15
C SER A 14 33.39 -7.60 42.01
N LEU A 15 32.05 -7.52 41.93
CA LEU A 15 31.23 -6.58 42.69
C LEU A 15 31.25 -6.94 44.19
N VAL A 16 31.01 -8.21 44.53
CA VAL A 16 31.02 -8.68 45.92
C VAL A 16 32.43 -8.56 46.52
N ASN A 17 33.47 -8.93 45.77
CA ASN A 17 34.86 -8.76 46.22
C ASN A 17 35.24 -7.30 46.51
N LYS A 18 34.65 -6.35 45.77
CA LYS A 18 34.91 -4.92 45.96
C LYS A 18 34.19 -4.35 47.18
N GLU A 19 32.97 -4.82 47.46
CA GLU A 19 32.12 -4.27 48.53
C GLU A 19 32.14 -5.08 49.82
N GLY A 20 32.66 -6.31 49.79
CA GLY A 20 32.64 -7.28 50.88
C GLY A 20 31.27 -7.91 51.08
N LYS A 21 30.21 -7.10 51.14
CA LYS A 21 28.82 -7.52 51.37
C LYS A 21 27.86 -6.63 50.60
N ILE A 22 26.95 -7.21 49.82
CA ILE A 22 25.94 -6.47 49.03
C ILE A 22 24.57 -7.15 49.10
N SER A 23 23.49 -6.38 49.19
CA SER A 23 22.14 -6.97 49.15
C SER A 23 21.80 -7.50 47.76
N LEU A 24 20.99 -8.57 47.69
CA LEU A 24 20.58 -9.18 46.41
C LEU A 24 19.93 -8.17 45.46
N ASP A 25 19.05 -7.32 45.99
CA ASP A 25 18.35 -6.28 45.22
C ASP A 25 19.29 -5.19 44.71
N GLU A 26 20.30 -4.83 45.51
CA GLU A 26 21.31 -3.84 45.10
C GLU A 26 22.23 -4.42 44.01
N ALA A 27 22.64 -5.68 44.13
CA ALA A 27 23.41 -6.38 43.11
C ALA A 27 22.63 -6.47 41.79
N ALA A 28 21.34 -6.81 41.85
CA ALA A 28 20.45 -6.84 40.70
C ALA A 28 20.35 -5.48 40.00
N LYS A 29 20.18 -4.39 40.75
CA LYS A 29 20.14 -3.02 40.23
C LYS A 29 21.45 -2.63 39.55
N ARG A 30 22.60 -2.91 40.18
CA ARG A 30 23.92 -2.53 39.65
C ARG A 30 24.31 -3.30 38.40
N LEU A 31 24.02 -4.60 38.36
CA LEU A 31 24.34 -5.45 37.22
C LEU A 31 23.28 -5.39 36.11
N LYS A 32 22.12 -4.76 36.37
CA LYS A 32 20.96 -4.66 35.47
C LYS A 32 20.37 -6.04 35.08
N TYR A 33 20.33 -6.95 36.03
CA TYR A 33 19.63 -8.24 35.89
C TYR A 33 18.47 -8.34 36.88
N SER A 34 17.54 -9.25 36.64
CA SER A 34 16.46 -9.50 37.59
C SER A 34 17.02 -10.14 38.88
N PRO A 35 16.43 -9.87 40.07
CA PRO A 35 16.85 -10.49 41.33
C PRO A 35 16.84 -12.03 41.26
N VAL A 36 15.91 -12.62 40.49
CA VAL A 36 15.82 -14.07 40.28
C VAL A 36 17.08 -14.63 39.61
N ILE A 37 17.61 -13.91 38.60
CA ILE A 37 18.82 -14.32 37.89
C ILE A 37 20.04 -14.21 38.82
N ILE A 38 20.17 -13.09 39.55
CA ILE A 38 21.29 -12.92 40.51
C ILE A 38 21.22 -13.99 41.59
N LYS A 39 20.02 -14.29 42.12
CA LYS A 39 19.83 -15.34 43.12
C LYS A 39 20.32 -16.70 42.61
N SER A 40 19.94 -17.07 41.39
CA SER A 40 20.39 -18.31 40.76
C SER A 40 21.91 -18.36 40.56
N TRP A 41 22.56 -17.22 40.28
CA TRP A 41 24.02 -17.15 40.21
C TRP A 41 24.68 -17.32 41.57
N VAL A 42 24.11 -16.71 42.62
CA VAL A 42 24.64 -16.86 43.99
C VAL A 42 24.46 -18.28 44.48
N GLU A 43 23.30 -18.90 44.27
CA GLU A 43 23.06 -20.32 44.62
C GLU A 43 24.09 -21.23 43.93
N LEU A 44 24.43 -20.97 42.67
CA LEU A 44 25.47 -21.72 41.96
C LEU A 44 26.88 -21.49 42.54
N LEU A 45 27.23 -20.24 42.85
CA LEU A 45 28.54 -19.89 43.43
C LEU A 45 28.69 -20.30 44.90
N GLU A 46 27.57 -20.50 45.59
CA GLU A 46 27.51 -21.01 46.96
C GLU A 46 27.77 -22.50 47.02
N GLU A 47 27.31 -23.25 46.03
CA GLU A 47 27.69 -24.66 45.85
C GLU A 47 29.20 -24.83 45.60
N ASP A 48 29.80 -23.90 44.85
CA ASP A 48 31.24 -23.88 44.57
C ASP A 48 32.07 -23.29 45.74
N GLY A 49 31.42 -22.84 46.82
CA GLY A 49 32.09 -22.22 47.96
C GLY A 49 32.78 -20.88 47.65
N ILE A 50 32.35 -20.19 46.59
CA ILE A 50 32.92 -18.89 46.17
C ILE A 50 32.22 -17.73 46.88
N LEU A 51 30.89 -17.76 46.92
CA LEU A 51 30.03 -16.77 47.58
C LEU A 51 29.09 -17.48 48.57
N GLU A 52 28.52 -16.76 49.52
CA GLU A 52 27.53 -17.31 50.45
C GLU A 52 26.37 -16.31 50.60
N MET A 53 25.15 -16.82 50.81
CA MET A 53 23.97 -15.97 51.03
C MET A 53 23.65 -15.85 52.52
N GLU A 54 24.03 -14.71 53.12
CA GLU A 54 23.71 -14.39 54.50
C GLU A 54 22.38 -13.65 54.62
N TYR A 55 21.56 -14.02 55.59
CA TYR A 55 20.31 -13.31 55.89
C TYR A 55 20.49 -12.41 57.10
N VAL A 56 20.37 -11.10 56.89
CA VAL A 56 20.28 -10.12 57.99
C VAL A 56 18.82 -9.69 58.10
N PHE A 57 18.13 -10.18 59.14
CA PHE A 57 16.67 -10.17 59.25
C PHE A 57 15.99 -10.92 58.09
N THR A 58 15.31 -10.20 57.19
CA THR A 58 14.59 -10.75 56.03
C THR A 58 15.26 -10.39 54.70
N ILE A 59 16.41 -9.72 54.74
CA ILE A 59 17.10 -9.21 53.55
C ILE A 59 18.27 -10.15 53.22
N PRO A 60 18.30 -10.78 52.04
CA PRO A 60 19.43 -11.60 51.61
C PRO A 60 20.60 -10.71 51.18
N TYR A 61 21.75 -10.97 51.77
CA TYR A 61 23.04 -10.38 51.43
C TYR A 61 23.96 -11.44 50.83
N ILE A 62 24.76 -11.02 49.87
CA ILE A 62 25.76 -11.83 49.19
C ILE A 62 27.11 -11.44 49.80
N VAL A 63 27.83 -12.42 50.34
CA VAL A 63 29.17 -12.26 50.90
C VAL A 63 30.14 -13.22 50.22
N LYS A 64 31.44 -12.95 50.33
CA LYS A 64 32.47 -13.90 49.91
C LYS A 64 32.55 -15.03 50.93
N SER A 65 32.58 -16.28 50.49
CA SER A 65 32.73 -17.39 51.44
C SER A 65 34.14 -17.39 52.04
N GLU A 66 34.23 -17.56 53.36
CA GLU A 66 35.51 -17.65 54.09
C GLU A 66 36.07 -19.07 54.11
N LYS A 67 35.30 -20.07 53.65
CA LYS A 67 35.70 -21.49 53.63
C LYS A 67 36.44 -21.83 52.35
N ILE A 68 37.71 -21.43 52.28
CA ILE A 68 38.64 -21.89 51.25
C ILE A 68 39.63 -22.81 51.95
N ASP A 69 39.54 -24.13 51.70
CA ASP A 69 40.65 -25.11 51.72
C ASP A 69 40.31 -26.56 52.16
N GLU A 70 39.04 -26.90 52.37
CA GLU A 70 38.64 -28.32 52.42
C GLU A 70 37.68 -28.58 51.27
N GLU A 71 38.19 -29.05 50.12
CA GLU A 71 37.35 -29.71 49.11
C GLU A 71 36.55 -30.80 49.85
N PRO A 72 35.22 -30.66 50.01
CA PRO A 72 34.47 -31.77 50.53
C PRO A 72 34.60 -32.87 49.47
N GLU A 73 35.16 -34.03 49.85
CA GLU A 73 34.97 -35.27 49.10
C GLU A 73 33.48 -35.62 49.13
N ILE A 74 32.67 -34.85 48.41
CA ILE A 74 31.29 -35.20 48.12
C ILE A 74 31.40 -36.47 47.30
N LYS A 75 31.00 -37.58 47.92
CA LYS A 75 31.01 -38.90 47.29
C LYS A 75 30.35 -38.76 45.92
N GLU A 76 31.00 -39.21 44.85
CA GLU A 76 30.53 -39.14 43.45
C GLU A 76 29.04 -39.54 43.28
N GLU A 77 28.50 -40.37 44.18
CA GLU A 77 27.10 -40.81 44.21
C GLU A 77 26.11 -39.68 44.55
N GLU A 78 26.44 -38.78 45.49
CA GLU A 78 25.56 -37.67 45.87
C GLU A 78 25.49 -36.61 44.77
N GLN A 79 26.62 -36.32 44.10
CA GLN A 79 26.64 -35.45 42.92
C GLN A 79 25.80 -36.00 41.77
N LYS A 80 25.79 -37.33 41.57
CA LYS A 80 24.96 -37.98 40.54
C LYS A 80 23.47 -37.87 40.88
N ASP A 81 23.08 -38.08 42.13
CA ASP A 81 21.67 -38.00 42.52
C ASP A 81 21.15 -36.55 42.43
N LEU A 82 21.96 -35.57 42.84
CA LEU A 82 21.66 -34.15 42.66
C LEU A 82 21.51 -33.78 41.18
N PHE A 83 22.40 -34.27 40.31
CA PHE A 83 22.31 -34.04 38.88
C PHE A 83 21.02 -34.62 38.28
N VAL A 84 20.65 -35.85 38.64
CA VAL A 84 19.41 -36.49 38.16
C VAL A 84 18.17 -35.73 38.65
N ARG A 85 18.16 -35.24 39.90
CA ARG A 85 17.05 -34.42 40.41
C ARG A 85 16.96 -33.09 39.66
N ARG A 86 18.08 -32.40 39.41
CA ARG A 86 18.11 -31.16 38.60
C ARG A 86 17.58 -31.42 37.19
N ALA A 87 18.02 -32.50 36.54
CA ALA A 87 17.57 -32.87 35.20
C ALA A 87 16.05 -33.11 35.16
N LYS A 88 15.47 -33.77 36.18
CA LYS A 88 14.02 -33.97 36.29
C LYS A 88 13.25 -32.67 36.49
N VAL A 89 13.72 -31.78 37.37
CA VAL A 89 13.08 -30.46 37.59
C VAL A 89 13.09 -29.63 36.30
N ILE A 90 14.22 -29.64 35.57
CA ILE A 90 14.33 -28.97 34.27
C ILE A 90 13.39 -29.62 33.24
N GLU A 91 13.28 -30.95 33.21
CA GLU A 91 12.36 -31.67 32.32
C GLU A 91 10.90 -31.30 32.58
N GLU A 92 10.47 -31.25 33.85
CA GLU A 92 9.12 -30.83 34.25
C GLU A 92 8.83 -29.37 33.87
N GLN A 93 9.76 -28.47 34.12
CA GLN A 93 9.65 -27.05 33.72
C GLN A 93 9.54 -26.92 32.18
N LEU A 94 10.36 -27.66 31.43
CA LEU A 94 10.30 -27.70 29.96
C LEU A 94 9.00 -28.31 29.43
N GLY A 95 8.38 -29.24 30.17
CA GLY A 95 7.06 -29.77 29.88
C GLY A 95 5.96 -28.73 30.09
N HIS A 96 6.03 -27.97 31.19
CA HIS A 96 5.06 -26.91 31.46
C HIS A 96 5.12 -25.80 30.41
N GLU A 97 6.32 -25.34 30.03
CA GLU A 97 6.50 -24.33 28.98
C GLU A 97 6.05 -24.83 27.59
N GLU A 98 6.21 -26.12 27.29
CA GLU A 98 5.68 -26.73 26.06
C GLU A 98 4.15 -26.67 26.00
N SER A 99 3.47 -26.96 27.11
CA SER A 99 2.01 -26.84 27.16
C SER A 99 1.52 -25.40 26.94
N LYS A 100 2.27 -24.40 27.41
CA LYS A 100 1.98 -22.98 27.16
C LYS A 100 2.19 -22.61 25.70
N LEU A 101 3.29 -23.08 25.10
CA LEU A 101 3.58 -22.87 23.67
C LEU A 101 2.52 -23.51 22.77
N GLU A 102 2.06 -24.72 23.10
CA GLU A 102 0.97 -25.36 22.37
C GLU A 102 -0.34 -24.58 22.45
N LYS A 103 -0.71 -24.07 23.63
CA LYS A 103 -1.90 -23.22 23.80
C LYS A 103 -1.77 -21.96 22.94
N LEU A 104 -0.61 -21.29 23.00
CA LEU A 104 -0.33 -20.10 22.19
C LEU A 104 -0.45 -20.39 20.68
N LYS A 105 0.06 -21.54 20.23
CA LYS A 105 -0.07 -21.97 18.82
C LYS A 105 -1.54 -22.13 18.41
N ARG A 106 -2.35 -22.82 19.23
CA ARG A 106 -3.79 -23.00 18.98
C ARG A 106 -4.54 -21.68 18.95
N ASP A 107 -4.24 -20.77 19.86
CA ASP A 107 -4.85 -19.44 19.90
C ASP A 107 -4.52 -18.64 18.65
N LEU A 108 -3.27 -18.69 18.19
CA LEU A 108 -2.85 -18.04 16.95
C LEU A 108 -3.54 -18.63 15.72
N GLU A 109 -3.70 -19.96 15.64
CA GLU A 109 -4.46 -20.62 14.57
C GLU A 109 -5.94 -20.22 14.58
N ASN A 110 -6.55 -20.11 15.77
CA ASN A 110 -7.93 -19.65 15.91
C ASN A 110 -8.11 -18.19 15.50
N ILE A 111 -7.17 -17.33 15.86
CA ILE A 111 -7.12 -15.94 15.39
C ILE A 111 -6.99 -15.91 13.87
N GLU A 112 -6.15 -16.76 13.27
CA GLU A 112 -6.02 -16.86 11.83
C GLU A 112 -7.34 -17.25 11.17
N LYS A 113 -7.99 -18.31 11.65
CA LYS A 113 -9.28 -18.78 11.13
C LYS A 113 -10.36 -17.69 11.20
N LYS A 114 -10.34 -16.82 12.21
CA LYS A 114 -11.28 -15.70 12.35
C LYS A 114 -10.93 -14.52 11.44
N ILE A 115 -9.66 -14.16 11.32
CA ILE A 115 -9.21 -12.99 10.57
C ILE A 115 -9.19 -13.24 9.06
N ASN A 116 -8.75 -14.42 8.61
CA ASN A 116 -8.56 -14.72 7.18
C ASN A 116 -9.83 -14.49 6.33
N PRO A 117 -11.04 -14.92 6.77
CA PRO A 117 -12.27 -14.67 6.03
C PRO A 117 -12.62 -13.17 5.92
N GLU A 118 -12.43 -12.42 7.00
CA GLU A 118 -12.66 -10.96 6.97
C GLU A 118 -11.66 -10.28 6.04
N LEU A 119 -10.39 -10.68 6.10
CA LEU A 119 -9.32 -10.15 5.25
C LEU A 119 -9.61 -10.44 3.77
N LYS A 120 -10.06 -11.67 3.44
CA LYS A 120 -10.48 -12.04 2.08
C LYS A 120 -11.64 -11.17 1.59
N LYS A 121 -12.64 -10.88 2.44
CA LYS A 121 -13.76 -9.99 2.08
C LYS A 121 -13.27 -8.56 1.82
N VAL A 122 -12.35 -8.05 2.64
CA VAL A 122 -11.76 -6.71 2.43
C VAL A 122 -10.96 -6.66 1.13
N ILE A 123 -10.13 -7.68 0.85
CA ILE A 123 -9.37 -7.78 -0.40
C ILE A 123 -10.33 -7.81 -1.59
N GLN A 124 -11.40 -8.61 -1.55
CA GLN A 124 -12.41 -8.63 -2.62
C GLN A 124 -13.03 -7.25 -2.85
N LYS A 125 -13.50 -6.57 -1.79
CA LYS A 125 -14.04 -5.20 -1.89
C LYS A 125 -13.04 -4.22 -2.48
N LEU A 126 -11.76 -4.29 -2.10
CA LEU A 126 -10.70 -3.44 -2.66
C LEU A 126 -10.47 -3.72 -4.15
N THR A 127 -10.44 -4.98 -4.57
CA THR A 127 -10.28 -5.35 -5.99
C THR A 127 -11.48 -4.91 -6.84
N GLU A 128 -12.70 -4.95 -6.29
CA GLU A 128 -13.89 -4.41 -6.95
C GLU A 128 -13.81 -2.90 -7.12
N GLN A 129 -13.37 -2.16 -6.09
CA GLN A 129 -13.16 -0.72 -6.17
C GLN A 129 -12.10 -0.34 -7.21
N GLU A 130 -11.01 -1.09 -7.32
CA GLU A 130 -10.01 -0.87 -8.37
C GLU A 130 -10.59 -1.08 -9.78
N LYS A 131 -11.43 -2.12 -9.97
CA LYS A 131 -12.12 -2.35 -11.24
C LYS A 131 -13.07 -1.19 -11.58
N GLU A 132 -13.82 -0.68 -10.60
CA GLU A 132 -14.70 0.48 -10.79
C GLU A 132 -13.91 1.76 -11.13
N LYS A 133 -12.78 2.01 -10.44
CA LYS A 133 -11.88 3.13 -10.73
C LYS A 133 -11.36 3.06 -12.18
N LYS A 134 -10.88 1.89 -12.62
CA LYS A 134 -10.45 1.66 -14.01
C LYS A 134 -11.58 1.92 -15.02
N LYS A 135 -12.82 1.56 -14.71
CA LYS A 135 -13.99 1.89 -15.57
C LYS A 135 -14.22 3.40 -15.63
N LYS A 136 -14.16 4.10 -14.49
CA LYS A 136 -14.30 5.57 -14.43
C LYS A 136 -13.24 6.26 -15.28
N ASP A 137 -11.98 5.84 -15.16
CA ASP A 137 -10.86 6.43 -15.92
C ASP A 137 -11.04 6.23 -17.43
N LYS A 138 -11.52 5.05 -17.87
CA LYS A 138 -11.87 4.80 -19.28
C LYS A 138 -12.99 5.72 -19.77
N ILE A 139 -14.00 5.99 -18.95
CA ILE A 139 -15.10 6.91 -19.31
C ILE A 139 -14.57 8.35 -19.42
N ILE A 140 -13.75 8.79 -18.46
CA ILE A 140 -13.13 10.13 -18.50
C ILE A 140 -12.27 10.30 -19.76
N GLN A 141 -11.48 9.29 -20.12
CA GLN A 141 -10.69 9.33 -21.35
C GLN A 141 -11.57 9.42 -22.61
N LYS A 142 -12.67 8.67 -22.67
CA LYS A 142 -13.63 8.76 -23.79
C LYS A 142 -14.28 10.16 -23.87
N LEU A 143 -14.69 10.71 -22.73
CA LEU A 143 -15.28 12.05 -22.66
C LEU A 143 -14.29 13.12 -23.11
N SER A 144 -13.04 13.05 -22.66
CA SER A 144 -11.98 13.99 -23.07
C SER A 144 -11.70 13.92 -24.59
N LYS A 145 -11.66 12.71 -25.17
CA LYS A 145 -11.53 12.53 -26.62
C LYS A 145 -12.70 13.14 -27.39
N ASN A 146 -13.93 12.92 -26.91
CA ASN A 146 -15.12 13.47 -27.56
C ASN A 146 -15.14 15.00 -27.46
N GLN A 147 -14.83 15.57 -26.28
CA GLN A 147 -14.71 17.02 -26.10
C GLN A 147 -13.71 17.64 -27.07
N LYS A 148 -12.54 17.01 -27.25
CA LYS A 148 -11.54 17.47 -28.22
C LYS A 148 -12.08 17.48 -29.66
N LYS A 149 -12.75 16.40 -30.08
CA LYS A 149 -13.37 16.30 -31.41
C LYS A 149 -14.43 17.38 -31.64
N TYR A 150 -15.26 17.67 -30.64
CA TYR A 150 -16.26 18.73 -30.76
C TYR A 150 -15.63 20.12 -30.83
N LEU A 151 -14.57 20.38 -30.07
CA LEU A 151 -13.83 21.64 -30.15
C LEU A 151 -13.19 21.82 -31.53
N GLU A 152 -12.56 20.78 -32.09
CA GLU A 152 -12.01 20.78 -33.44
C GLU A 152 -13.10 21.12 -34.48
N LYS A 153 -14.26 20.46 -34.42
CA LYS A 153 -15.39 20.73 -35.31
C LYS A 153 -15.94 22.16 -35.16
N ILE A 154 -16.00 22.69 -33.94
CA ILE A 154 -16.43 24.08 -33.69
C ILE A 154 -15.43 25.06 -34.32
N MET A 155 -14.13 24.80 -34.20
CA MET A 155 -13.09 25.62 -34.82
C MET A 155 -13.19 25.60 -36.35
N GLU A 156 -13.37 24.41 -36.95
CA GLU A 156 -13.58 24.26 -38.39
C GLU A 156 -14.80 25.05 -38.89
N LEU A 157 -15.93 24.93 -38.20
CA LEU A 157 -17.15 25.68 -38.54
C LEU A 157 -16.95 27.18 -38.41
N HIS A 158 -16.26 27.63 -37.37
CA HIS A 158 -15.96 29.04 -37.16
C HIS A 158 -15.04 29.60 -38.25
N ASP A 159 -14.04 28.85 -38.69
CA ASP A 159 -13.18 29.24 -39.80
C ASP A 159 -13.93 29.28 -41.13
N GLN A 160 -14.90 28.38 -41.34
CA GLN A 160 -15.78 28.43 -42.50
C GLN A 160 -16.65 29.69 -42.49
N VAL A 161 -17.29 30.02 -41.37
CA VAL A 161 -18.08 31.25 -41.23
C VAL A 161 -17.22 32.49 -41.50
N LYS A 162 -15.97 32.52 -41.00
CA LYS A 162 -15.03 33.61 -41.29
C LYS A 162 -14.68 33.74 -42.77
N LYS A 163 -14.57 32.64 -43.51
CA LYS A 163 -14.34 32.65 -44.96
C LYS A 163 -15.57 33.19 -45.68
N ASP A 164 -16.74 32.66 -45.36
CA ASP A 164 -18.01 33.07 -45.96
C ASP A 164 -18.26 34.59 -45.72
N ASP A 165 -17.96 35.10 -44.53
CA ASP A 165 -18.06 36.54 -44.21
C ASP A 165 -17.11 37.41 -45.06
N LYS A 166 -15.88 36.94 -45.32
CA LYS A 166 -14.93 37.63 -46.20
C LYS A 166 -15.43 37.65 -47.64
N ASP A 167 -15.94 36.53 -48.13
CA ASP A 167 -16.47 36.42 -49.48
C ASP A 167 -17.70 37.32 -49.67
N LEU A 168 -18.60 37.36 -48.69
CA LEU A 168 -19.73 38.29 -48.65
C LEU A 168 -19.28 39.75 -48.65
N HIS A 169 -18.23 40.09 -47.92
CA HIS A 169 -17.69 41.46 -47.90
C HIS A 169 -17.10 41.86 -49.26
N ILE A 170 -16.36 40.95 -49.90
CA ILE A 170 -15.83 41.17 -51.26
C ILE A 170 -16.98 41.39 -52.24
N HIS A 171 -18.01 40.53 -52.19
CA HIS A 171 -19.17 40.64 -53.06
C HIS A 171 -19.93 41.96 -52.85
N ARG A 172 -20.15 42.38 -51.59
CA ARG A 172 -20.76 43.69 -51.27
C ARG A 172 -19.96 44.86 -51.84
N LYS A 173 -18.62 44.83 -51.75
CA LYS A 173 -17.75 45.86 -52.34
C LYS A 173 -17.87 45.93 -53.85
N HIS A 174 -18.03 44.77 -54.52
CA HIS A 174 -18.24 44.71 -55.96
C HIS A 174 -19.55 45.38 -56.36
N LEU A 175 -20.66 44.96 -55.74
CA LEU A 175 -21.99 45.53 -55.99
C LEU A 175 -22.02 47.05 -55.73
N PHE A 176 -21.33 47.52 -54.69
CA PHE A 176 -21.26 48.96 -54.40
C PHE A 176 -20.52 49.74 -55.51
N LYS A 177 -19.43 49.18 -56.06
CA LYS A 177 -18.71 49.79 -57.18
C LYS A 177 -19.56 49.83 -58.45
N GLU A 178 -20.23 48.72 -58.78
CA GLU A 178 -21.13 48.63 -59.94
C GLU A 178 -22.27 49.65 -59.84
N ASN A 179 -22.95 49.70 -58.69
CA ASN A 179 -24.00 50.70 -58.43
C ASN A 179 -23.50 52.14 -58.58
N LYS A 180 -22.28 52.43 -58.09
CA LYS A 180 -21.68 53.77 -58.26
C LYS A 180 -21.42 54.10 -59.74
N GLN A 181 -20.96 53.14 -60.53
CA GLN A 181 -20.74 53.32 -61.96
C GLN A 181 -22.06 53.53 -62.72
N ILE A 182 -23.10 52.77 -62.37
CA ILE A 182 -24.44 52.92 -62.94
C ILE A 182 -24.97 54.32 -62.64
N HIS A 183 -24.90 54.77 -61.37
CA HIS A 183 -25.37 56.10 -60.98
C HIS A 183 -24.60 57.23 -61.69
N GLN A 184 -23.29 57.09 -61.88
CA GLN A 184 -22.50 58.05 -62.65
C GLN A 184 -22.88 58.10 -64.14
N LYS A 185 -23.26 56.97 -64.74
CA LYS A 185 -23.76 56.93 -66.13
C LYS A 185 -25.09 57.67 -66.24
N ILE A 186 -26.04 57.36 -65.35
CA ILE A 186 -27.33 58.05 -65.27
C ILE A 186 -27.16 59.56 -65.13
N LEU A 187 -26.27 60.02 -64.25
CA LEU A 187 -26.00 61.45 -64.06
C LEU A 187 -25.43 62.14 -65.31
N LYS A 188 -24.52 61.48 -66.03
CA LYS A 188 -23.95 62.00 -67.28
C LYS A 188 -25.01 62.11 -68.39
N GLU A 189 -25.90 61.14 -68.48
CA GLU A 189 -27.03 61.15 -69.43
C GLU A 189 -28.04 62.26 -69.07
N SER A 190 -28.23 62.57 -67.78
CA SER A 190 -29.20 63.59 -67.32
C SER A 190 -28.77 65.06 -67.49
N HIS A 191 -27.54 65.36 -67.91
CA HIS A 191 -27.03 66.74 -68.07
C HIS A 191 -27.04 67.27 -69.52
N PHE A 192 -27.87 66.72 -70.40
CA PHE A 192 -27.96 67.20 -71.79
C PHE A 192 -28.81 68.49 -71.90
N HIS A 193 -28.18 69.61 -72.28
CA HIS A 193 -28.83 70.92 -72.44
C HIS A 193 -29.38 71.11 -73.88
N PRO A 194 -30.48 71.85 -74.07
CA PRO A 194 -31.34 71.74 -75.24
C PRO A 194 -31.02 72.80 -76.31
N LYS A 195 -30.26 72.48 -77.37
CA LYS A 195 -30.25 73.28 -78.62
C LYS A 195 -29.97 72.42 -79.86
N SER A 196 -31.04 72.00 -80.55
CA SER A 196 -31.16 71.74 -82.00
C SER A 196 -32.07 70.55 -82.27
N TYR A 197 -33.28 70.82 -82.80
CA TYR A 197 -34.34 69.84 -83.04
C TYR A 197 -34.02 68.76 -84.11
N ARG A 198 -32.90 68.87 -84.86
CA ARG A 198 -32.41 67.80 -85.76
C ARG A 198 -31.27 66.95 -85.17
N SER A 199 -30.49 67.49 -84.23
CA SER A 199 -29.57 66.66 -83.45
C SER A 199 -30.33 65.88 -82.38
N SER A 200 -31.44 66.41 -81.87
CA SER A 200 -32.27 65.73 -80.87
C SER A 200 -32.86 64.42 -81.36
N GLU A 201 -33.09 64.22 -82.66
CA GLU A 201 -33.62 62.95 -83.16
C GLU A 201 -32.55 61.83 -83.12
N ASN A 202 -31.31 62.14 -83.52
CA ASN A 202 -30.18 61.21 -83.36
C ASN A 202 -29.78 61.00 -81.89
N ILE A 203 -29.93 62.03 -81.06
CA ILE A 203 -29.74 61.93 -79.61
C ILE A 203 -30.84 61.07 -79.01
N LEU A 204 -32.12 61.27 -79.36
CA LEU A 204 -33.24 60.45 -78.92
C LEU A 204 -33.10 58.99 -79.36
N VAL A 205 -32.59 58.72 -80.57
CA VAL A 205 -32.31 57.35 -81.03
C VAL A 205 -31.14 56.73 -80.26
N LYS A 206 -30.12 57.52 -79.89
CA LYS A 206 -28.99 57.04 -79.09
C LYS A 206 -29.38 56.82 -77.62
N GLU A 207 -30.09 57.77 -77.03
CA GLU A 207 -30.69 57.68 -75.69
C GLU A 207 -31.69 56.52 -75.63
N SER A 208 -32.49 56.29 -76.68
CA SER A 208 -33.34 55.10 -76.79
C SER A 208 -32.56 53.80 -76.70
N LYS A 209 -31.41 53.70 -77.38
CA LYS A 209 -30.55 52.50 -77.31
C LYS A 209 -29.85 52.37 -75.96
N ASP A 210 -29.43 53.47 -75.35
CA ASP A 210 -28.80 53.47 -74.03
C ASP A 210 -29.82 53.10 -72.93
N VAL A 211 -31.06 53.61 -73.04
CA VAL A 211 -32.20 53.18 -72.21
C VAL A 211 -32.47 51.69 -72.40
N GLU A 212 -32.49 51.18 -73.63
CA GLU A 212 -32.69 49.74 -73.89
C GLU A 212 -31.55 48.87 -73.27
N GLN A 213 -30.31 49.36 -73.30
CA GLN A 213 -29.19 48.68 -72.65
C GLN A 213 -29.25 48.76 -71.12
N LEU A 214 -29.70 49.87 -70.56
CA LEU A 214 -29.93 50.02 -69.13
C LEU A 214 -31.09 49.14 -68.66
N GLU A 215 -32.18 49.06 -69.42
CA GLU A 215 -33.28 48.14 -69.16
C GLU A 215 -32.79 46.68 -69.14
N LYS A 216 -31.97 46.28 -70.12
CA LYS A 216 -31.35 44.93 -70.13
C LYS A 216 -30.46 44.66 -68.91
N LYS A 217 -29.73 45.67 -68.41
CA LYS A 217 -28.91 45.54 -67.18
C LYS A 217 -29.75 45.49 -65.92
N ILE A 218 -30.75 46.35 -65.81
CA ILE A 218 -31.72 46.35 -64.71
C ILE A 218 -32.40 44.98 -64.65
N GLU A 219 -32.79 44.42 -65.80
CA GLU A 219 -33.40 43.10 -65.87
C GLU A 219 -32.42 41.98 -65.45
N HIS A 220 -31.14 42.09 -65.83
CA HIS A 220 -30.12 41.16 -65.35
C HIS A 220 -29.87 41.25 -63.84
N GLU A 221 -29.78 42.46 -63.29
CA GLU A 221 -29.62 42.69 -61.84
C GLU A 221 -30.84 42.21 -61.06
N LYS A 222 -32.05 42.42 -61.57
CA LYS A 222 -33.28 41.85 -60.99
C LYS A 222 -33.16 40.32 -60.88
N LYS A 223 -32.74 39.64 -61.95
CA LYS A 223 -32.51 38.19 -61.93
C LYS A 223 -31.46 37.76 -60.89
N ILE A 224 -30.38 38.53 -60.71
CA ILE A 224 -29.38 38.26 -59.67
C ILE A 224 -29.98 38.45 -58.27
N ILE A 225 -30.74 39.53 -58.05
CA ILE A 225 -31.42 39.81 -56.78
C ILE A 225 -32.41 38.69 -56.46
N ASP A 226 -33.21 38.27 -57.43
CA ASP A 226 -34.17 37.19 -57.29
C ASP A 226 -33.45 35.88 -56.92
N TYR A 227 -32.35 35.54 -57.62
CA TYR A 227 -31.52 34.39 -57.28
C TYR A 227 -30.97 34.46 -55.85
N LEU A 228 -30.48 35.63 -55.40
CA LEU A 228 -29.97 35.81 -54.04
C LEU A 228 -31.07 35.70 -52.99
N ILE A 229 -32.28 36.20 -53.29
CA ILE A 229 -33.46 36.07 -52.44
C ILE A 229 -33.85 34.59 -52.33
N GLU A 230 -33.95 33.88 -53.44
CA GLU A 230 -34.23 32.44 -53.48
C GLU A 230 -33.18 31.65 -52.71
N HIS A 231 -31.89 31.95 -52.91
CA HIS A 231 -30.80 31.29 -52.19
C HIS A 231 -30.90 31.56 -50.68
N LYS A 232 -31.16 32.81 -50.25
CA LYS A 232 -31.38 33.16 -48.83
C LYS A 232 -32.58 32.42 -48.25
N ILE A 233 -33.67 32.30 -49.00
CA ILE A 233 -34.85 31.52 -48.61
C ILE A 233 -34.48 30.04 -48.46
N SER A 234 -33.66 29.49 -49.37
CA SER A 234 -33.20 28.09 -49.34
C SER A 234 -32.26 27.76 -48.17
N LEU A 235 -31.48 28.75 -47.68
CA LEU A 235 -30.59 28.59 -46.53
C LEU A 235 -31.35 28.54 -45.21
N LYS A 236 -32.47 29.26 -45.10
CA LYS A 236 -33.28 29.33 -43.87
C LYS A 236 -33.70 27.94 -43.33
N PRO A 237 -34.25 27.00 -44.13
CA PRO A 237 -34.58 25.66 -43.64
C PRO A 237 -33.33 24.81 -43.32
N ARG A 238 -32.20 25.02 -43.99
CA ARG A 238 -30.94 24.33 -43.65
C ARG A 238 -30.42 24.76 -42.27
N ILE A 239 -30.45 26.06 -41.98
CA ILE A 239 -30.10 26.60 -40.66
C ILE A 239 -31.06 26.07 -39.60
N LEU A 240 -32.35 25.97 -39.90
CA LEU A 240 -33.36 25.45 -38.97
C LEU A 240 -33.11 23.97 -38.64
N LYS A 241 -32.87 23.13 -39.66
CA LYS A 241 -32.48 21.72 -39.47
C LYS A 241 -31.19 21.55 -38.68
N LEU A 242 -30.20 22.42 -38.89
CA LEU A 242 -28.96 22.40 -38.10
C LEU A 242 -29.22 22.74 -36.63
N LYS A 243 -30.07 23.75 -36.35
CA LYS A 243 -30.44 24.10 -34.97
C LYS A 243 -31.20 22.96 -34.28
N GLU A 244 -32.09 22.27 -35.00
CA GLU A 244 -32.80 21.09 -34.50
C GLU A 244 -31.83 19.96 -34.16
N ARG A 245 -30.90 19.61 -35.06
CA ARG A 245 -29.86 18.60 -34.79
C ARG A 245 -28.99 18.95 -33.58
N ILE A 246 -28.56 20.21 -33.46
CA ILE A 246 -27.80 20.68 -32.29
C ILE A 246 -28.62 20.52 -31.01
N LYS A 247 -29.92 20.80 -31.06
CA LYS A 247 -30.82 20.63 -29.90
C LYS A 247 -30.96 19.15 -29.53
N GLU A 248 -31.18 18.26 -30.49
CA GLU A 248 -31.26 16.81 -30.29
C GLU A 248 -29.96 16.24 -29.69
N GLU A 249 -28.80 16.58 -30.26
CA GLU A 249 -27.48 16.16 -29.75
C GLU A 249 -27.24 16.66 -28.32
N ASN A 250 -27.65 17.90 -28.01
CA ASN A 250 -27.55 18.46 -26.65
C ASN A 250 -28.46 17.74 -25.65
N GLU A 251 -29.69 17.38 -26.06
CA GLU A 251 -30.61 16.61 -25.22
C GLU A 251 -30.06 15.20 -24.93
N GLU A 252 -29.43 14.55 -25.91
CA GLU A 252 -28.77 13.25 -25.73
C GLU A 252 -27.56 13.35 -24.77
N LEU A 253 -26.71 14.37 -24.95
CA LEU A 253 -25.60 14.66 -24.02
C LEU A 253 -26.08 14.90 -22.59
N LEU A 254 -27.19 15.64 -22.41
CA LEU A 254 -27.78 15.87 -21.08
C LEU A 254 -28.28 14.57 -20.44
N LYS A 255 -28.88 13.66 -21.22
CA LYS A 255 -29.27 12.32 -20.73
C LYS A 255 -28.05 11.53 -20.25
N ASP A 256 -26.95 11.56 -20.99
CA ASP A 256 -25.72 10.85 -20.63
C ASP A 256 -24.99 11.48 -19.43
N ILE A 257 -24.99 12.80 -19.30
CA ILE A 257 -24.55 13.51 -18.09
C ILE A 257 -25.40 13.07 -16.89
N GLY A 258 -26.73 12.96 -17.07
CA GLY A 258 -27.64 12.48 -16.03
C GLY A 258 -27.32 11.06 -15.57
N LYS A 259 -27.08 10.13 -16.51
CA LYS A 259 -26.64 8.75 -16.21
C LYS A 259 -25.31 8.77 -15.44
N THR A 260 -24.35 9.60 -15.87
CA THR A 260 -23.03 9.71 -15.24
C THR A 260 -23.12 10.26 -13.82
N LYS A 261 -23.94 11.29 -13.58
CA LYS A 261 -24.21 11.84 -12.23
C LYS A 261 -24.80 10.78 -11.30
N LYS A 262 -25.74 9.94 -11.78
CA LYS A 262 -26.29 8.81 -11.00
C LYS A 262 -25.21 7.80 -10.61
N ILE A 263 -24.30 7.46 -11.53
CA ILE A 263 -23.18 6.55 -11.26
C ILE A 263 -22.23 7.16 -10.21
N ILE A 264 -21.87 8.44 -10.35
CA ILE A 264 -21.01 9.14 -9.39
C ILE A 264 -21.65 9.17 -8.00
N LYS A 265 -22.95 9.50 -7.92
CA LYS A 265 -23.69 9.51 -6.65
C LYS A 265 -23.69 8.12 -5.98
N LYS A 266 -23.96 7.05 -6.75
CA LYS A 266 -23.91 5.67 -6.25
C LYS A 266 -22.51 5.28 -5.76
N TYR A 267 -21.47 5.70 -6.48
CA TYR A 267 -20.08 5.50 -6.06
C TYR A 267 -19.77 6.22 -4.75
N GLU A 268 -20.17 7.48 -4.59
CA GLU A 268 -19.95 8.24 -3.35
C GLU A 268 -20.73 7.66 -2.16
N GLU A 269 -21.96 7.21 -2.37
CA GLU A 269 -22.75 6.50 -1.36
C GLU A 269 -22.08 5.19 -0.93
N ASN A 270 -21.61 4.39 -1.89
CA ASN A 270 -20.85 3.17 -1.61
C ASN A 270 -19.54 3.48 -0.87
N LYS A 271 -18.82 4.54 -1.29
CA LYS A 271 -17.60 5.01 -0.62
C LYS A 271 -17.89 5.39 0.83
N LYS A 272 -18.99 6.11 1.09
CA LYS A 272 -19.41 6.49 2.45
C LYS A 272 -19.83 5.27 3.29
N LYS A 273 -20.53 4.28 2.71
CA LYS A 273 -20.86 3.02 3.39
C LYS A 273 -19.59 2.25 3.78
N ILE A 274 -18.65 2.12 2.84
CA ILE A 274 -17.37 1.47 3.09
C ILE A 274 -16.57 2.25 4.14
N TYR A 275 -16.50 3.58 4.08
CA TYR A 275 -15.86 4.34 5.15
C TYR A 275 -16.56 4.22 6.48
N LYS A 276 -17.89 4.11 6.56
CA LYS A 276 -18.57 3.85 7.84
C LYS A 276 -18.25 2.46 8.38
N GLU A 277 -18.21 1.44 7.52
CA GLU A 277 -17.78 0.08 7.89
C GLU A 277 -16.29 0.02 8.30
N VAL A 278 -15.43 0.78 7.61
CA VAL A 278 -13.98 0.82 7.83
C VAL A 278 -13.60 1.74 8.99
N ARG A 279 -14.34 2.81 9.28
CA ARG A 279 -14.09 3.72 10.41
C ARG A 279 -14.44 3.07 11.76
N ILE A 280 -15.19 1.95 11.76
CA ILE A 280 -15.35 1.04 12.91
C ILE A 280 -14.12 0.09 13.05
N LYS A 281 -13.26 0.01 12.03
CA LYS A 281 -12.05 -0.83 11.98
C LYS A 281 -10.78 -0.05 11.55
N ASP A 282 -10.72 1.27 11.74
CA ASP A 282 -9.54 2.12 11.45
C ASP A 282 -8.41 1.95 12.50
N VAL A 283 -8.43 0.82 13.23
CA VAL A 283 -7.20 0.21 13.75
C VAL A 283 -6.44 -0.31 12.52
N SER A 284 -5.65 0.62 11.99
CA SER A 284 -5.03 0.67 10.68
C SER A 284 -4.68 -0.66 10.02
N VAL A 285 -4.92 -0.72 8.71
CA VAL A 285 -4.34 -1.75 7.83
C VAL A 285 -2.82 -1.87 8.05
N SER A 286 -2.11 -0.79 8.41
CA SER A 286 -0.69 -0.86 8.82
C SER A 286 -0.46 -1.53 10.18
N LYS A 287 -1.37 -1.39 11.15
CA LYS A 287 -1.37 -2.13 12.42
C LYS A 287 -1.66 -3.60 12.19
N ILE A 288 -2.59 -3.94 11.29
CA ILE A 288 -2.85 -5.33 10.88
C ILE A 288 -1.62 -5.93 10.18
N PHE A 289 -0.99 -5.17 9.27
CA PHE A 289 0.19 -5.65 8.55
C PHE A 289 1.40 -5.80 9.48
N SER A 290 1.64 -4.84 10.37
CA SER A 290 2.69 -4.93 11.39
C SER A 290 2.40 -6.03 12.43
N PHE A 291 1.13 -6.26 12.77
CA PHE A 291 0.71 -7.41 13.59
C PHE A 291 1.01 -8.74 12.87
N MET A 292 0.69 -8.86 11.58
CA MET A 292 0.99 -10.05 10.77
C MET A 292 2.50 -10.31 10.69
N GLN A 293 3.32 -9.28 10.49
CA GLN A 293 4.79 -9.41 10.50
C GLN A 293 5.35 -9.79 11.87
N LYS A 294 4.88 -9.15 12.96
CA LYS A 294 5.27 -9.51 14.32
C LYS A 294 4.88 -10.95 14.65
N ARG A 295 3.67 -11.36 14.25
CA ARG A 295 3.17 -12.72 14.38
C ARG A 295 4.05 -13.72 13.63
N GLN A 296 4.44 -13.44 12.40
CA GLN A 296 5.30 -14.33 11.61
C GLN A 296 6.66 -14.54 12.28
N LYS A 297 7.25 -13.47 12.85
CA LYS A 297 8.49 -13.56 13.63
C LYS A 297 8.33 -14.42 14.90
N VAL A 298 7.22 -14.25 15.61
CA VAL A 298 6.91 -15.06 16.80
C VAL A 298 6.74 -16.53 16.41
N PHE A 299 6.02 -16.82 15.31
CA PHE A 299 5.88 -18.20 14.82
C PHE A 299 7.22 -18.85 14.51
N SER A 300 8.08 -18.18 13.73
CA SER A 300 9.41 -18.71 13.40
C SER A 300 10.27 -18.92 14.65
N PHE A 301 10.14 -18.06 15.67
CA PHE A 301 10.87 -18.21 16.92
C PHE A 301 10.34 -19.40 17.74
N VAL A 302 9.02 -19.58 17.82
CA VAL A 302 8.42 -20.74 18.50
C VAL A 302 8.82 -22.05 17.80
N GLU A 303 8.81 -22.09 16.46
CA GLU A 303 9.28 -23.25 15.70
C GLU A 303 10.75 -23.57 15.96
N HIS A 304 11.59 -22.53 16.07
CA HIS A 304 13.01 -22.68 16.43
C HIS A 304 13.19 -23.26 17.84
N LEU A 305 12.49 -22.71 18.84
CA LEU A 305 12.56 -23.19 20.22
C LEU A 305 12.09 -24.64 20.35
N ILE A 306 11.04 -25.03 19.62
CA ILE A 306 10.57 -26.42 19.58
C ILE A 306 11.68 -27.33 19.04
N LYS A 307 12.37 -26.90 17.97
CA LYS A 307 13.48 -27.66 17.38
C LYS A 307 14.68 -27.78 18.31
N GLU A 308 15.15 -26.68 18.91
CA GLU A 308 16.26 -26.69 19.88
C GLU A 308 15.96 -27.60 21.07
N LYS A 309 14.71 -27.59 21.54
CA LYS A 309 14.26 -28.49 22.61
C LYS A 309 14.31 -29.96 22.18
N GLU A 310 13.86 -30.30 20.97
CA GLU A 310 13.96 -31.68 20.49
C GLU A 310 15.41 -32.15 20.41
N ASP A 311 16.33 -31.27 20.00
CA ASP A 311 17.75 -31.58 19.95
C ASP A 311 18.35 -31.74 21.34
N LEU A 312 17.99 -30.87 22.31
CA LEU A 312 18.33 -31.04 23.73
C LEU A 312 17.79 -32.36 24.31
N LYS A 313 16.53 -32.74 24.01
CA LYS A 313 15.95 -34.04 24.42
C LYS A 313 16.77 -35.21 23.86
N LYS A 314 17.24 -35.13 22.61
CA LYS A 314 18.11 -36.16 22.02
C LYS A 314 19.45 -36.22 22.73
N ASP A 315 20.04 -35.09 23.07
CA ASP A 315 21.34 -35.02 23.73
C ASP A 315 21.29 -35.50 25.18
N VAL A 316 20.24 -35.16 25.93
CA VAL A 316 19.99 -35.73 27.27
C VAL A 316 19.83 -37.25 27.19
N LYS A 317 19.09 -37.78 26.20
CA LYS A 317 18.99 -39.24 25.98
C LYS A 317 20.32 -39.89 25.63
N LYS A 318 21.17 -39.23 24.83
CA LYS A 318 22.52 -39.71 24.53
C LYS A 318 23.37 -39.75 25.80
N LEU A 319 23.34 -38.70 26.61
CA LEU A 319 24.06 -38.62 27.88
C LEU A 319 23.62 -39.73 28.84
N ASP A 320 22.32 -39.94 29.03
CA ASP A 320 21.80 -41.07 29.84
C ASP A 320 22.30 -42.43 29.30
N GLY A 321 22.34 -42.58 27.97
CA GLY A 321 22.93 -43.76 27.32
C GLY A 321 24.43 -43.93 27.57
N TYR A 322 25.21 -42.86 27.53
CA TYR A 322 26.66 -42.87 27.84
C TYR A 322 26.91 -43.18 29.31
N TYR A 323 26.16 -42.58 30.22
CA TYR A 323 26.26 -42.85 31.66
C TYR A 323 25.91 -44.30 31.98
N LYS A 324 24.80 -44.84 31.43
CA LYS A 324 24.44 -46.25 31.58
C LYS A 324 25.52 -47.19 31.03
N LYS A 325 26.09 -46.90 29.85
CA LYS A 325 27.17 -47.69 29.25
C LYS A 325 28.48 -47.61 30.06
N GLY A 326 28.82 -46.43 30.59
CA GLY A 326 29.97 -46.22 31.46
C GLY A 326 29.89 -47.00 32.77
N LEU A 327 28.74 -46.93 33.46
CA LEU A 327 28.45 -47.71 34.67
C LEU A 327 28.50 -49.22 34.40
N LEU A 328 27.86 -49.70 33.33
CA LEU A 328 27.94 -51.11 32.93
C LEU A 328 29.38 -51.58 32.65
N SER A 329 30.24 -50.71 32.10
CA SER A 329 31.64 -51.03 31.86
C SER A 329 32.48 -51.08 33.15
N LYS A 330 32.20 -50.19 34.12
CA LYS A 330 32.83 -50.19 35.45
C LYS A 330 32.36 -51.39 36.27
N ILE A 331 31.06 -51.69 36.29
CA ILE A 331 30.47 -52.87 36.95
C ILE A 331 31.09 -54.15 36.39
N LYS A 332 31.16 -54.31 35.06
CA LYS A 332 31.83 -55.48 34.44
C LYS A 332 33.31 -55.61 34.79
N LYS A 333 34.03 -54.50 34.99
CA LYS A 333 35.43 -54.53 35.45
C LYS A 333 35.54 -54.93 36.92
N ILE A 334 34.60 -54.49 37.75
CA ILE A 334 34.51 -54.88 39.17
C ILE A 334 34.16 -56.37 39.29
N ASP A 335 33.16 -56.85 38.55
CA ASP A 335 32.78 -58.28 38.53
C ASP A 335 33.96 -59.17 38.09
N LYS A 336 34.71 -58.76 37.06
CA LYS A 336 35.93 -59.49 36.64
C LYS A 336 37.01 -59.52 37.71
N ARG A 337 37.19 -58.43 38.46
CA ARG A 337 38.13 -58.40 39.60
C ARG A 337 37.64 -59.29 40.73
N PHE A 338 36.34 -59.29 41.01
CA PHE A 338 35.71 -60.12 42.04
C PHE A 338 35.83 -61.61 41.73
N GLU A 339 35.60 -62.01 40.47
CA GLU A 339 35.79 -63.40 40.02
C GLU A 339 37.27 -63.82 40.06
N LYS A 340 38.20 -62.92 39.75
CA LYS A 340 39.64 -63.18 39.91
C LYS A 340 39.99 -63.41 41.39
N PHE A 341 39.47 -62.56 42.28
CA PHE A 341 39.68 -62.67 43.72
C PHE A 341 39.08 -63.96 44.32
N LYS A 342 37.89 -64.37 43.87
CA LYS A 342 37.29 -65.68 44.22
C LYS A 342 38.17 -66.85 43.79
N LYS A 343 38.76 -66.79 42.58
CA LYS A 343 39.67 -67.84 42.11
C LYS A 343 40.95 -67.91 42.95
N GLU A 344 41.52 -66.76 43.30
CA GLU A 344 42.72 -66.67 44.14
C GLU A 344 42.46 -67.16 45.57
N THR A 345 41.31 -66.83 46.15
CA THR A 345 40.91 -67.31 47.50
C THR A 345 40.55 -68.79 47.53
N ASN A 346 39.95 -69.33 46.47
CA ASN A 346 39.70 -70.77 46.37
C ASN A 346 40.98 -71.59 46.10
N ALA A 347 42.03 -70.99 45.54
CA ALA A 347 43.33 -71.64 45.35
C ALA A 347 44.19 -71.68 46.63
N LEU A 348 43.79 -70.92 47.67
CA LEU A 348 44.44 -70.87 48.99
C LEU A 348 43.76 -71.79 50.03
N ARG A 349 42.66 -72.44 49.66
CA ARG A 349 42.01 -73.52 50.41
C ARG A 349 42.37 -74.84 49.75
#